data_AF-U6LNH0-F1
#
_entry.id   AF-U6LNH0-F1
#
_cell.length_a   1.000
_cell.length_b   1.000
_cell.length_c   1.000
_cell.angle_alpha   90.00
_cell.angle_beta   90.00
_cell.angle_gamma   90.00
#
_symmetry.space_group_name_H-M   'P 1'
#
loop_
_entity.id
_entity.type
_entity.pdbx_description
1 polymer ?
#
loop_
_entity_poly.entity_id
_entity_poly.type
_entity_poly.pdbx_seq_one_letter_code
_entity_poly.pdbx_strand_id
1 'polypeptide(L)'
;MLAFQELQHLLGFLSDKSRHGRRLSELYETVQHAGNLVPRLYLLVTVGVAFVRAKEAAAADILRDLTELAKGIQHPVRGLFLRFYLVQLCRDVLPDKGSEYEVEGVSGPEDAFLFLLTNFSESARLWVRLQQQSSSAREKQKREKERKDLRVLVGSPLVRMAQLEAMTTDFYRTQALPAILQQQELQLQQELMQEVGAAVAIAAVAVAAAGAAAAAAGVAAGDPGV
;
A
#
# COMPACT_ATOMS: atom_id res chain seq x y z
N MET A 1 7.21 10.26 -11.83
CA MET A 1 8.60 10.37 -11.34
C MET A 1 8.90 11.79 -10.88
N LEU A 2 8.85 12.82 -11.73
CA LEU A 2 9.18 14.20 -11.32
C LEU A 2 8.34 14.71 -10.13
N ALA A 3 7.00 14.71 -10.28
CA ALA A 3 6.11 15.16 -9.21
C ALA A 3 6.24 14.33 -7.92
N PHE A 4 6.66 13.06 -8.03
CA PHE A 4 6.89 12.20 -6.86
C PHE A 4 8.09 12.71 -6.04
N GLN A 5 9.19 13.05 -6.71
CA GLN A 5 10.40 13.58 -6.07
C GLN A 5 10.12 14.93 -5.41
N GLU A 6 9.42 15.82 -6.10
CA GLU A 6 9.04 17.14 -5.53
C GLU A 6 8.15 16.99 -4.30
N LEU A 7 7.21 16.05 -4.32
CA LEU A 7 6.36 15.78 -3.15
C LEU A 7 7.14 15.11 -2.00
N GLN A 8 8.17 14.32 -2.29
CA GLN A 8 9.07 13.81 -1.24
C GLN A 8 9.91 14.93 -0.63
N HIS A 9 10.36 15.90 -1.42
CA HIS A 9 11.03 17.09 -0.90
C HIS A 9 10.09 17.90 -0.01
N LEU A 10 8.83 18.06 -0.42
CA LEU A 10 7.79 18.66 0.41
C LEU A 10 7.56 17.88 1.70
N LEU A 11 7.50 16.55 1.67
CA LEU A 11 7.38 15.71 2.86
C LEU A 11 8.54 15.93 3.84
N GLY A 12 9.77 16.00 3.32
CA GLY A 12 10.96 16.31 4.12
C GLY A 12 10.86 17.68 4.79
N PHE A 13 10.37 18.68 4.06
CA PHE A 13 10.12 20.01 4.61
C PHE A 13 9.04 20.01 5.69
N LEU A 14 7.92 19.29 5.48
CA LEU A 14 6.80 19.20 6.42
C LEU A 14 7.09 18.34 7.65
N SER A 15 8.07 17.45 7.58
CA SER A 15 8.50 16.64 8.74
C SER A 15 9.37 17.46 9.70
N ASP A 16 9.97 18.56 9.23
CA ASP A 16 10.83 19.41 10.03
C ASP A 16 10.02 20.52 10.72
N LYS A 17 9.58 20.23 11.96
CA LYS A 17 8.77 21.15 12.79
C LYS A 17 9.41 22.53 12.97
N SER A 18 10.73 22.65 12.85
CA SER A 18 11.43 23.93 13.00
C SER A 18 11.23 24.89 11.83
N ARG A 19 10.82 24.39 10.65
CA ARG A 19 10.87 25.15 9.39
C ARG A 19 9.57 25.78 8.95
N HIS A 20 8.41 25.27 9.40
CA HIS A 20 7.11 25.72 8.89
C HIS A 20 6.21 26.42 9.91
N GLY A 21 6.49 26.32 11.22
CA GLY A 21 5.79 27.07 12.28
C GLY A 21 4.28 26.82 12.42
N ARG A 22 3.66 26.01 11.56
CA ARG A 22 2.25 25.62 11.59
C ARG A 22 2.03 24.24 12.20
N ARG A 23 0.86 24.04 12.80
CA ARG A 23 0.40 22.72 13.28
C ARG A 23 0.04 21.83 12.10
N LEU A 24 0.38 20.55 12.16
CA LEU A 24 0.10 19.60 11.08
C LEU A 24 -1.40 19.31 10.94
N SER A 25 -2.16 19.41 12.03
CA SER A 25 -3.62 19.31 12.02
C SER A 25 -4.27 20.37 11.11
N GLU A 26 -3.86 21.64 11.26
CA GLU A 26 -4.35 22.76 10.44
C GLU A 26 -3.96 22.57 8.96
N LEU A 27 -2.77 22.03 8.71
CA LEU A 27 -2.33 21.71 7.35
C LEU A 27 -3.15 20.58 6.74
N TYR A 28 -3.48 19.54 7.52
CA TYR A 28 -4.30 18.42 7.07
C TYR A 28 -5.70 18.90 6.67
N GLU A 29 -6.30 19.82 7.44
CA GLU A 29 -7.57 20.47 7.10
C GLU A 29 -7.45 21.40 5.89
N THR A 30 -6.41 22.25 5.86
CA THR A 30 -6.22 23.24 4.79
C THR A 30 -6.12 22.57 3.42
N VAL A 31 -5.38 21.46 3.33
CA VAL A 31 -5.19 20.72 2.10
C VAL A 31 -6.50 20.16 1.54
N GLN A 32 -7.47 19.85 2.40
CA GLN A 32 -8.78 19.34 1.98
C GLN A 32 -9.60 20.38 1.21
N HIS A 33 -9.30 21.67 1.34
CA HIS A 33 -9.97 22.74 0.57
C HIS A 33 -9.51 22.83 -0.89
N ALA A 34 -8.45 22.12 -1.30
CA ALA A 34 -7.94 22.19 -2.67
C ALA A 34 -8.98 21.69 -3.71
N GLY A 35 -9.48 22.54 -4.61
CA GLY A 35 -10.63 22.22 -5.47
C GLY A 35 -10.51 20.94 -6.33
N ASN A 36 -9.30 20.62 -6.82
CA ASN A 36 -9.07 19.44 -7.65
C ASN A 36 -8.79 18.19 -6.80
N LEU A 37 -9.56 17.11 -7.02
CA LEU A 37 -9.47 15.88 -6.24
C LEU A 37 -8.08 15.21 -6.31
N VAL A 38 -7.47 15.15 -7.50
CA VAL A 38 -6.17 14.45 -7.66
C VAL A 38 -5.06 15.18 -6.88
N PRO A 39 -4.77 16.47 -7.11
CA PRO A 39 -3.78 17.21 -6.30
C PRO A 39 -4.11 17.19 -4.81
N ARG A 40 -5.40 17.31 -4.45
CA ARG A 40 -5.85 17.23 -3.05
C ARG A 40 -5.38 15.95 -2.38
N LEU A 41 -5.63 14.79 -2.99
CA LEU A 41 -5.25 13.51 -2.39
C LEU A 41 -3.74 13.30 -2.34
N TYR A 42 -2.98 13.73 -3.35
CA TYR A 42 -1.51 13.65 -3.28
C TYR A 42 -0.95 14.50 -2.13
N LEU A 43 -1.45 15.72 -1.96
CA LEU A 43 -1.06 16.58 -0.83
C LEU A 43 -1.53 15.97 0.49
N LEU A 44 -2.76 15.45 0.57
CA LEU A 44 -3.33 14.90 1.79
C LEU A 44 -2.54 13.68 2.28
N VAL A 45 -2.12 12.79 1.36
CA VAL A 45 -1.24 11.67 1.71
C VAL A 45 0.11 12.18 2.23
N THR A 46 0.66 13.22 1.62
CA THR A 46 1.95 13.81 2.04
C THR A 46 1.85 14.39 3.45
N VAL A 47 0.82 15.18 3.73
CA VAL A 47 0.59 15.74 5.07
C VAL A 47 0.22 14.66 6.08
N GLY A 48 -0.61 13.68 5.69
CA GLY A 48 -1.00 12.56 6.55
C GLY A 48 0.19 11.75 7.05
N VAL A 49 1.16 11.45 6.17
CA VAL A 49 2.40 10.76 6.59
C VAL A 49 3.24 11.63 7.53
N ALA A 50 3.35 12.94 7.27
CA ALA A 50 4.02 13.86 8.21
C ALA A 50 3.31 13.90 9.56
N PHE A 51 1.97 13.82 9.57
CA PHE A 51 1.13 13.83 10.76
C PHE A 51 1.32 12.59 11.63
N VAL A 52 1.43 11.41 11.00
CA VAL A 52 1.76 10.15 11.70
C VAL A 52 3.21 10.17 12.22
N ARG A 53 4.18 10.63 11.41
CA ARG A 53 5.60 10.77 11.84
C ARG A 53 5.76 11.70 13.04
N ALA A 54 4.95 12.76 13.09
CA ALA A 54 4.94 13.70 14.19
C ALA A 54 4.28 13.16 15.47
N LYS A 55 3.69 11.95 15.43
CA LYS A 55 2.92 11.30 16.50
C LYS A 55 1.73 12.13 16.99
N GLU A 56 1.15 12.93 16.09
CA GLU A 56 -0.01 13.76 16.39
C GLU A 56 -1.34 13.05 16.11
N ALA A 57 -1.30 11.92 15.38
CA ALA A 57 -2.44 11.04 15.15
C ALA A 57 -2.00 9.57 15.09
N ALA A 58 -2.93 8.65 15.39
CA ALA A 58 -2.70 7.22 15.26
C ALA A 58 -2.53 6.83 13.78
N ALA A 59 -1.57 5.95 13.48
CA ALA A 59 -1.32 5.51 12.11
C ALA A 59 -2.55 4.83 11.50
N ALA A 60 -3.23 3.95 12.25
CA ALA A 60 -4.44 3.27 11.81
C ALA A 60 -5.55 4.24 11.34
N ASP A 61 -5.80 5.33 12.08
CA ASP A 61 -6.84 6.30 11.72
C ASP A 61 -6.53 7.02 10.41
N ILE A 62 -5.29 7.48 10.24
CA ILE A 62 -4.86 8.18 9.02
C ILE A 62 -4.81 7.21 7.84
N LEU A 63 -4.30 5.99 8.01
CA LEU A 63 -4.25 4.98 6.95
C LEU A 63 -5.65 4.58 6.49
N ARG A 64 -6.61 4.45 7.41
CA ARG A 64 -8.02 4.19 7.11
C ARG A 64 -8.65 5.36 6.35
N ASP A 65 -8.51 6.58 6.84
CA ASP A 65 -9.06 7.78 6.20
C ASP A 65 -8.51 7.97 4.77
N LEU A 66 -7.18 7.94 4.61
CA LEU A 66 -6.54 8.05 3.29
C LEU A 66 -6.98 6.95 2.32
N THR A 67 -7.21 5.73 2.82
CA THR A 67 -7.68 4.60 1.99
C THR A 67 -9.12 4.77 1.55
N GLU A 68 -10.01 5.26 2.43
CA GLU A 68 -11.39 5.58 2.10
C GLU A 68 -11.47 6.74 1.09
N LEU A 69 -10.73 7.82 1.32
CA LEU A 69 -10.68 8.97 0.42
C LEU A 69 -10.10 8.61 -0.95
N ALA A 70 -9.12 7.70 -1.01
CA ALA A 70 -8.56 7.19 -2.26
C ALA A 70 -9.59 6.43 -3.13
N LYS A 71 -10.69 5.90 -2.56
CA LYS A 71 -11.80 5.32 -3.34
C LYS A 71 -12.52 6.35 -4.20
N GLY A 72 -12.37 7.64 -3.93
CA GLY A 72 -12.91 8.72 -4.77
C GLY A 72 -12.34 8.75 -6.19
N ILE A 73 -11.16 8.18 -6.44
CA ILE A 73 -10.57 8.12 -7.79
C ILE A 73 -10.90 6.79 -8.48
N GLN A 74 -11.93 6.82 -9.31
CA GLN A 74 -12.35 5.64 -10.11
C GLN A 74 -11.67 5.53 -11.48
N HIS A 75 -10.88 6.54 -11.88
CA HIS A 75 -10.13 6.50 -13.14
C HIS A 75 -8.96 5.50 -13.03
N PRO A 76 -8.89 4.45 -13.88
CA PRO A 76 -7.92 3.34 -13.74
C PRO A 76 -6.47 3.77 -13.53
N VAL A 77 -5.92 4.53 -14.47
CA VAL A 77 -4.50 4.94 -14.43
C VAL A 77 -4.20 5.87 -13.25
N ARG A 78 -5.00 6.95 -13.09
CA ARG A 78 -4.83 7.93 -12.01
C ARG A 78 -4.96 7.29 -10.63
N GLY A 79 -5.93 6.38 -10.46
CA GLY A 79 -6.15 5.67 -9.20
C GLY A 79 -5.02 4.69 -8.89
N LEU A 80 -4.51 3.94 -9.88
CA LEU A 80 -3.36 3.06 -9.72
C LEU A 80 -2.12 3.84 -9.24
N PHE A 81 -1.81 4.97 -9.87
CA PHE A 81 -0.67 5.78 -9.45
C PHE A 81 -0.86 6.43 -8.07
N LEU A 82 -2.06 6.90 -7.74
CA LEU A 82 -2.33 7.43 -6.40
C LEU A 82 -2.18 6.34 -5.33
N ARG A 83 -2.70 5.14 -5.57
CA ARG A 83 -2.58 4.02 -4.62
C ARG A 83 -1.15 3.55 -4.47
N PHE A 84 -0.41 3.48 -5.58
CA PHE A 84 1.03 3.22 -5.54
C PHE A 84 1.77 4.28 -4.72
N TYR A 85 1.44 5.56 -4.92
CA TYR A 85 1.99 6.66 -4.13
C TYR A 85 1.70 6.52 -2.63
N LEU A 86 0.43 6.22 -2.29
CA LEU A 86 -0.02 6.00 -0.93
C LEU A 86 0.75 4.86 -0.25
N VAL A 87 0.83 3.69 -0.87
CA VAL A 87 1.57 2.54 -0.33
C VAL A 87 3.07 2.83 -0.22
N GLN A 88 3.64 3.59 -1.15
CA GLN A 88 5.06 3.93 -1.13
C GLN A 88 5.41 4.92 -0.01
N LEU A 89 4.59 5.94 0.23
CA LEU A 89 4.83 6.91 1.30
C LEU A 89 4.49 6.36 2.69
N CYS A 90 3.45 5.53 2.79
CA CYS A 90 3.02 4.98 4.07
C CYS A 90 3.91 3.85 4.58
N ARG A 91 4.83 3.31 3.75
CA ARG A 91 5.74 2.21 4.10
C ARG A 91 6.39 2.40 5.48
N ASP A 92 6.97 3.57 5.71
CA ASP A 92 7.80 3.80 6.91
C ASP A 92 6.95 4.13 8.15
N VAL A 93 5.63 4.22 8.00
CA VAL A 93 4.69 4.59 9.07
C VAL A 93 3.62 3.52 9.31
N LEU A 94 3.84 2.30 8.81
CA LEU A 94 2.93 1.19 9.06
C LEU A 94 3.01 0.77 10.54
N PRO A 95 1.86 0.54 11.21
CA PRO A 95 1.83 -0.06 12.53
C PRO A 95 2.09 -1.55 12.41
N ASP A 96 3.36 -1.94 12.40
CA ASP A 96 3.80 -3.33 12.37
C ASP A 96 4.35 -3.74 13.74
N LYS A 97 4.58 -5.04 13.96
CA LYS A 97 5.04 -5.57 15.24
C LYS A 97 6.41 -4.99 15.60
N GLY A 98 6.51 -4.27 16.72
CA GLY A 98 7.73 -3.59 17.15
C GLY A 98 7.99 -2.26 16.45
N SER A 99 7.04 -1.75 15.67
CA SER A 99 7.09 -0.43 15.05
C SER A 99 6.81 0.67 16.09
N GLU A 100 7.41 1.85 15.91
CA GLU A 100 7.11 3.02 16.75
C GLU A 100 5.68 3.56 16.59
N TYR A 101 4.95 3.04 15.60
CA TYR A 101 3.57 3.37 15.27
C TYR A 101 2.56 2.32 15.77
N GLU A 102 3.06 1.24 16.39
CA GLU A 102 2.24 0.29 17.12
C GLU A 102 1.77 0.92 18.43
N VAL A 103 0.46 1.05 18.59
CA VAL A 103 -0.18 1.57 19.80
C VAL A 103 -1.17 0.53 20.27
N GLU A 104 -0.89 -0.05 21.44
CA GLU A 104 -1.67 -1.16 22.00
C GLU A 104 -3.17 -0.79 22.06
N GLY A 105 -3.99 -1.62 21.43
CA GLY A 105 -5.45 -1.44 21.36
C GLY A 105 -5.96 -0.35 20.40
N VAL A 106 -5.10 0.41 19.72
CA VAL A 106 -5.50 1.51 18.82
C VAL A 106 -4.97 1.34 17.39
N SER A 107 -3.75 0.85 17.22
CA SER A 107 -3.07 0.78 15.92
C SER A 107 -2.09 -0.38 15.92
N GLY A 108 -2.39 -1.43 15.15
CA GLY A 108 -1.58 -2.66 15.16
C GLY A 108 -1.35 -3.28 13.78
N PRO A 109 -0.67 -4.44 13.74
CA PRO A 109 -0.31 -5.11 12.49
C PRO A 109 -1.50 -5.53 11.64
N GLU A 110 -2.64 -5.79 12.26
CA GLU A 110 -3.89 -6.07 11.57
C GLU A 110 -4.36 -4.86 10.75
N ASP A 111 -4.22 -3.63 11.26
CA ASP A 111 -4.56 -2.42 10.53
C ASP A 111 -3.63 -2.20 9.33
N ALA A 112 -2.33 -2.48 9.50
CA ALA A 112 -1.37 -2.44 8.40
C ALA A 112 -1.71 -3.46 7.31
N PHE A 113 -2.07 -4.69 7.71
CA PHE A 113 -2.52 -5.72 6.78
C PHE A 113 -3.81 -5.31 6.03
N LEU A 114 -4.83 -4.83 6.75
CA LEU A 114 -6.09 -4.38 6.16
C LEU A 114 -5.90 -3.20 5.20
N PHE A 115 -5.03 -2.25 5.55
CA PHE A 115 -4.63 -1.14 4.69
C PHE A 115 -4.04 -1.64 3.37
N LEU A 116 -3.08 -2.57 3.44
CA LEU A 116 -2.42 -3.12 2.24
C LEU A 116 -3.38 -3.99 1.41
N LEU A 117 -4.21 -4.82 2.06
CA LEU A 117 -5.20 -5.67 1.39
C LEU A 117 -6.25 -4.83 0.66
N THR A 118 -6.74 -3.75 1.28
CA THR A 118 -7.71 -2.84 0.65
C THR A 118 -7.10 -2.14 -0.56
N ASN A 119 -5.84 -1.68 -0.44
CA ASN A 119 -5.12 -1.07 -1.55
C ASN A 119 -4.84 -2.05 -2.69
N PHE A 120 -4.55 -3.32 -2.38
CA PHE A 120 -4.42 -4.39 -3.37
C PHE A 120 -5.75 -4.61 -4.10
N SER A 121 -6.84 -4.84 -3.37
CA SER A 121 -8.17 -5.13 -3.93
C SER A 121 -8.68 -4.02 -4.85
N GLU A 122 -8.54 -2.76 -4.43
CA GLU A 122 -8.98 -1.62 -5.23
C GLU A 122 -8.05 -1.37 -6.44
N SER A 123 -6.73 -1.62 -6.30
CA SER A 123 -5.80 -1.53 -7.44
C SER A 123 -6.08 -2.62 -8.47
N ALA A 124 -6.36 -3.86 -8.03
CA ALA A 124 -6.76 -4.96 -8.89
C ALA A 124 -8.04 -4.62 -9.65
N ARG A 125 -9.05 -4.07 -8.97
CA ARG A 125 -10.30 -3.60 -9.59
C ARG A 125 -10.07 -2.56 -10.68
N LEU A 126 -9.24 -1.54 -10.41
CA LEU A 126 -8.89 -0.51 -11.39
C LEU A 126 -8.12 -1.10 -12.59
N TRP A 127 -7.24 -2.06 -12.33
CA TRP A 127 -6.46 -2.73 -13.36
C TRP A 127 -7.30 -3.63 -14.28
N VAL A 128 -8.29 -4.35 -13.73
CA VAL A 128 -9.30 -5.09 -14.51
C VAL A 128 -10.12 -4.12 -15.36
N ARG A 129 -10.58 -3.00 -14.78
CA ARG A 129 -11.37 -1.98 -15.48
C ARG A 129 -10.61 -1.37 -16.67
N LEU A 130 -9.28 -1.27 -16.59
CA LEU A 130 -8.45 -0.77 -17.69
C LEU A 130 -8.62 -1.59 -18.98
N GLN A 131 -8.91 -2.89 -18.87
CA GLN A 131 -9.14 -3.78 -20.01
C GLN A 131 -10.45 -3.49 -20.74
N GLN A 132 -11.52 -3.22 -19.99
CA GLN A 132 -12.90 -3.12 -20.51
C GLN A 132 -13.22 -1.80 -21.23
N GLN A 133 -12.42 -0.76 -21.04
CA GLN A 133 -12.71 0.57 -21.58
C GLN A 133 -12.45 0.72 -23.10
N SER A 134 -12.13 -0.35 -23.83
CA SER A 134 -11.54 -0.26 -25.18
C SER A 134 -12.58 -0.51 -26.28
N SER A 135 -12.80 0.48 -27.15
CA SER A 135 -13.83 0.44 -28.20
C SER A 135 -13.34 -0.18 -29.51
N SER A 136 -12.02 -0.16 -29.78
CA SER A 136 -11.43 -0.67 -31.04
C SER A 136 -10.31 -1.70 -30.84
N ALA A 137 -10.13 -2.59 -31.81
CA ALA A 137 -9.12 -3.66 -31.77
C ALA A 137 -7.68 -3.13 -31.70
N ARG A 138 -7.39 -1.98 -32.33
CA ARG A 138 -6.06 -1.34 -32.29
C ARG A 138 -5.75 -0.73 -30.92
N GLU A 139 -6.76 -0.12 -30.26
CA GLU A 139 -6.62 0.40 -28.90
C GLU A 139 -6.46 -0.74 -27.89
N LYS A 140 -7.12 -1.88 -28.12
CA LYS A 140 -7.00 -3.07 -27.28
C LYS A 140 -5.55 -3.53 -27.13
N GLN A 141 -4.79 -3.62 -28.22
CA GLN A 141 -3.39 -4.06 -28.18
C GLN A 141 -2.47 -3.05 -27.47
N LYS A 142 -2.67 -1.75 -27.69
CA LYS A 142 -1.92 -0.70 -26.97
C LYS A 142 -2.22 -0.75 -25.47
N ARG A 143 -3.49 -0.95 -25.10
CA ARG A 143 -3.94 -1.01 -23.71
C ARG A 143 -3.52 -2.28 -23.00
N GLU A 144 -3.44 -3.41 -23.70
CA GLU A 144 -2.84 -4.62 -23.15
C GLU A 144 -1.37 -4.41 -22.79
N LYS A 145 -0.62 -3.68 -23.63
CA LYS A 145 0.76 -3.29 -23.30
C LYS A 145 0.82 -2.39 -22.06
N GLU A 146 0.04 -1.31 -22.03
CA GLU A 146 -0.04 -0.41 -20.88
C GLU A 146 -0.48 -1.16 -19.60
N ARG A 147 -1.46 -2.06 -19.70
CA ARG A 147 -1.93 -2.90 -18.59
C ARG A 147 -0.81 -3.80 -18.08
N LYS A 148 -0.03 -4.43 -18.97
CA LYS A 148 1.11 -5.28 -18.61
C LYS A 148 2.20 -4.49 -17.89
N ASP A 149 2.46 -3.25 -18.30
CA ASP A 149 3.44 -2.36 -17.65
C ASP A 149 2.97 -1.94 -16.25
N LEU A 150 1.66 -1.70 -16.08
CA LEU A 150 1.07 -1.28 -14.80
C LEU A 150 0.87 -2.43 -13.78
N ARG A 151 1.11 -3.69 -14.16
CA ARG A 151 0.94 -4.85 -13.25
C ARG A 151 1.77 -4.72 -11.97
N VAL A 152 2.95 -4.09 -12.07
CA VAL A 152 3.88 -3.92 -10.95
C VAL A 152 3.26 -3.04 -9.85
N LEU A 153 2.42 -2.06 -10.23
CA LEU A 153 1.73 -1.19 -9.27
C LEU A 153 0.67 -1.96 -8.46
N VAL A 154 0.04 -2.97 -9.06
CA VAL A 154 -0.95 -3.82 -8.39
C VAL A 154 -0.27 -4.81 -7.46
N GLY A 155 0.91 -5.30 -7.82
CA GLY A 155 1.67 -6.25 -7.00
C GLY A 155 2.40 -5.62 -5.81
N SER A 156 2.66 -4.30 -5.83
CA SER A 156 3.44 -3.66 -4.78
C SER A 156 2.88 -3.81 -3.36
N PRO A 157 1.55 -3.76 -3.10
CA PRO A 157 1.01 -3.99 -1.76
C PRO A 157 1.20 -5.44 -1.28
N LEU A 158 1.20 -6.44 -2.19
CA LEU A 158 1.48 -7.85 -1.82
C LEU A 158 2.92 -8.03 -1.37
N VAL A 159 3.86 -7.43 -2.10
CA VAL A 159 5.27 -7.41 -1.69
C VAL A 159 5.43 -6.73 -0.33
N ARG A 160 4.65 -5.68 -0.06
CA ARG A 160 4.64 -5.02 1.26
C ARG A 160 4.07 -5.89 2.37
N MET A 161 2.97 -6.59 2.13
CA MET A 161 2.40 -7.51 3.12
C MET A 161 3.42 -8.58 3.51
N ALA A 162 4.18 -9.08 2.54
CA ALA A 162 5.24 -10.06 2.78
C ALA A 162 6.43 -9.52 3.58
N GLN A 163 6.59 -8.19 3.65
CA GLN A 163 7.67 -7.53 4.39
C GLN A 163 7.26 -7.14 5.82
N LEU A 164 6.02 -7.40 6.23
CA LEU A 164 5.58 -7.14 7.61
C LEU A 164 6.20 -8.18 8.55
N GLU A 165 6.75 -7.73 9.68
CA GLU A 165 7.27 -8.58 10.76
C GLU A 165 6.17 -9.43 11.38
N ALA A 166 4.93 -8.92 11.39
CA ALA A 166 3.77 -9.71 11.81
C ALA A 166 3.36 -10.82 10.82
N MET A 167 3.91 -10.86 9.60
CA MET A 167 3.59 -11.86 8.57
C MET A 167 4.28 -13.21 8.85
N THR A 168 3.83 -13.88 9.92
CA THR A 168 4.28 -15.23 10.26
C THR A 168 3.61 -16.28 9.36
N THR A 169 4.15 -17.50 9.34
CA THR A 169 3.54 -18.62 8.59
C THR A 169 2.10 -18.90 9.05
N ASP A 170 1.84 -18.80 10.35
CA ASP A 170 0.52 -19.01 10.92
C ASP A 170 -0.45 -17.90 10.53
N PHE A 171 -0.03 -16.63 10.64
CA PHE A 171 -0.84 -15.49 10.20
C PHE A 171 -1.15 -15.58 8.70
N TYR A 172 -0.16 -15.94 7.88
CA TYR A 172 -0.34 -16.13 6.45
C TYR A 172 -1.38 -17.22 6.13
N ARG A 173 -1.26 -18.39 6.77
CA ARG A 173 -2.14 -19.54 6.52
C ARG A 173 -3.57 -19.31 7.01
N THR A 174 -3.71 -18.70 8.19
CA THR A 174 -5.01 -18.59 8.88
C THR A 174 -5.78 -17.33 8.50
N GLN A 175 -5.10 -16.23 8.19
CA GLN A 175 -5.74 -14.93 7.95
C GLN A 175 -5.41 -14.36 6.57
N ALA A 176 -4.12 -14.21 6.22
CA ALA A 176 -3.73 -13.43 5.05
C ALA A 176 -4.15 -14.09 3.73
N LEU A 177 -3.82 -15.38 3.55
CA LEU A 177 -4.13 -16.11 2.32
C LEU A 177 -5.64 -16.23 2.08
N PRO A 178 -6.47 -16.65 3.06
CA PRO A 178 -7.93 -16.66 2.89
C PRO A 178 -8.48 -15.29 2.50
N ALA A 179 -8.02 -14.21 3.15
CA ALA A 179 -8.48 -12.86 2.85
C ALA A 179 -8.09 -12.39 1.44
N ILE A 180 -6.86 -12.70 1.00
CA ILE A 180 -6.40 -12.39 -0.37
C ILE A 180 -7.23 -13.15 -1.40
N LEU A 181 -7.44 -14.46 -1.20
CA LEU A 181 -8.21 -15.31 -2.11
C LEU A 181 -9.67 -14.86 -2.21
N GLN A 182 -10.31 -14.54 -1.08
CA GLN A 182 -11.69 -14.06 -1.05
C GLN A 182 -11.84 -12.75 -1.85
N GLN A 183 -10.89 -11.82 -1.74
CA GLN A 183 -10.90 -10.58 -2.52
C GLN A 183 -10.73 -10.83 -4.03
N GLN A 184 -10.03 -11.91 -4.42
CA GLN A 184 -9.85 -12.30 -5.82
C GLN A 184 -11.10 -12.96 -6.41
N GLU A 185 -11.72 -13.88 -5.67
CA GLU A 185 -12.91 -14.60 -6.12
C GLU A 185 -14.09 -13.67 -6.44
N LEU A 186 -14.26 -12.60 -5.67
CA LEU A 186 -15.33 -11.61 -5.90
C LEU A 186 -15.12 -10.73 -7.14
N GLN A 187 -13.92 -10.71 -7.73
CA GLN A 187 -13.56 -9.72 -8.77
C GLN A 187 -13.31 -10.32 -10.17
N LEU A 188 -13.23 -11.64 -10.32
CA LEU A 188 -12.72 -12.29 -11.53
C LEU A 188 -13.83 -12.95 -12.39
N GLN A 189 -14.15 -12.35 -13.54
CA GLN A 189 -14.62 -13.14 -14.70
C GLN A 189 -13.40 -13.89 -15.29
N GLN A 190 -13.41 -15.21 -15.14
CA GLN A 190 -12.56 -16.32 -15.61
C GLN A 190 -11.19 -16.14 -16.33
N GLU A 191 -10.81 -15.03 -16.97
CA GLU A 191 -9.59 -14.97 -17.81
C GLU A 191 -8.33 -14.41 -17.12
N LEU A 192 -8.44 -13.69 -16.00
CA LEU A 192 -7.30 -12.99 -15.37
C LEU A 192 -6.59 -13.79 -14.23
N MET A 193 -7.07 -14.98 -13.90
CA MET A 193 -6.57 -15.78 -12.77
C MET A 193 -5.10 -16.22 -12.96
N GLN A 194 -4.66 -16.46 -14.20
CA GLN A 194 -3.30 -16.93 -14.48
C GLN A 194 -2.22 -15.84 -14.31
N GLU A 195 -2.50 -14.58 -14.68
CA GLU A 195 -1.48 -13.51 -14.61
C GLU A 195 -1.33 -12.93 -13.19
N VAL A 196 -2.42 -12.82 -12.43
CA VAL A 196 -2.37 -12.38 -11.02
C VAL A 196 -1.92 -13.52 -10.11
N GLY A 197 -2.26 -14.77 -10.44
CA GLY A 197 -1.79 -15.96 -9.75
C GLY A 197 -0.27 -16.06 -9.72
N ALA A 198 0.43 -15.64 -10.78
CA ALA A 198 1.89 -15.55 -10.77
C ALA A 198 2.43 -14.48 -9.81
N ALA A 199 1.77 -13.32 -9.70
CA ALA A 199 2.17 -12.28 -8.75
C ALA A 199 1.92 -12.70 -7.29
N VAL A 200 0.81 -13.40 -7.03
CA VAL A 200 0.53 -14.02 -5.72
C VAL A 200 1.49 -15.16 -5.45
N ALA A 201 1.86 -15.98 -6.44
CA ALA A 201 2.86 -17.02 -6.29
C ALA A 201 4.25 -16.42 -6.00
N ILE A 202 4.62 -15.31 -6.65
CA ILE A 202 5.86 -14.57 -6.35
C ILE A 202 5.82 -13.99 -4.93
N ALA A 203 4.68 -13.42 -4.51
CA ALA A 203 4.51 -12.92 -3.14
C ALA A 203 4.54 -14.06 -2.11
N ALA A 204 3.90 -15.20 -2.39
CA ALA A 204 3.93 -16.40 -1.56
C ALA A 204 5.34 -17.01 -1.49
N VAL A 205 6.09 -16.99 -2.60
CA VAL A 205 7.51 -17.38 -2.65
C VAL A 205 8.37 -16.39 -1.85
N ALA A 206 8.07 -15.09 -1.90
CA ALA A 206 8.78 -14.08 -1.10
C ALA A 206 8.49 -14.25 0.40
N VAL A 207 7.25 -14.52 0.80
CA VAL A 207 6.87 -14.87 2.18
C VAL A 207 7.57 -16.15 2.62
N ALA A 208 7.58 -17.19 1.78
CA ALA A 208 8.27 -18.45 2.08
C ALA A 208 9.79 -18.26 2.18
N ALA A 209 10.40 -17.43 1.33
CA ALA A 209 11.81 -17.11 1.36
C ALA A 209 12.20 -16.27 2.59
N ALA A 210 11.37 -15.30 2.99
CA ALA A 210 11.57 -14.51 4.20
C ALA A 210 11.47 -15.37 5.46
N GLY A 211 10.48 -16.27 5.53
CA GLY A 211 10.35 -17.25 6.62
C GLY A 211 11.53 -18.22 6.70
N ALA A 212 12.04 -18.68 5.55
CA ALA A 212 13.22 -19.54 5.50
C ALA A 212 14.52 -18.82 5.92
N ALA A 213 14.68 -17.54 5.56
CA ALA A 213 15.83 -16.73 5.98
C ALA A 213 15.82 -16.43 7.48
N ALA A 214 14.66 -16.14 8.07
CA ALA A 214 14.51 -15.95 9.52
C ALA A 214 14.79 -17.25 10.30
N ALA A 215 14.34 -18.40 9.80
CA ALA A 215 14.63 -19.71 10.40
C ALA A 215 16.13 -20.06 10.32
N ALA A 216 16.80 -19.73 9.21
CA ALA A 216 18.25 -19.94 9.07
C ALA A 216 19.08 -19.03 10.00
N ALA A 217 18.64 -17.80 10.24
CA ALA A 217 19.30 -16.88 11.17
C ALA A 217 19.12 -17.27 12.65
N GLY A 218 17.96 -17.84 13.03
CA GLY A 218 17.70 -18.34 14.39
C GLY A 218 18.53 -19.58 14.74
N VAL A 219 18.88 -20.42 13.77
CA VAL A 219 19.75 -21.59 13.99
C VAL A 219 21.22 -21.21 14.14
N ALA A 220 21.68 -20.09 13.57
CA ALA A 220 23.06 -19.63 13.67
C ALA A 220 23.39 -18.92 15.01
N ALA A 221 22.38 -18.48 15.77
CA ALA A 221 22.55 -17.82 17.08
C ALA A 221 22.44 -18.79 18.28
N GLY A 222 22.15 -20.07 18.04
CA GLY A 222 21.90 -21.07 19.06
C GLY A 222 22.97 -22.16 19.14
N ASP A 223 24.26 -21.80 19.17
CA ASP A 223 25.31 -22.52 19.91
C ASP A 223 26.63 -21.74 19.82
N PRO A 224 27.23 -21.34 20.95
CA PRO A 224 28.60 -21.75 21.19
C PRO A 224 28.63 -22.49 22.52
N GLY A 225 29.01 -23.76 22.43
CA GLY A 225 29.02 -24.65 23.58
C GLY A 225 29.70 -24.07 24.81
N VAL A 226 29.09 -24.40 25.95
CA VAL A 226 29.62 -24.78 27.28
C VAL A 226 28.60 -24.37 28.33
#